data_AF-A0A2J4REX2-F1
#
_entry.id   AF-A0A2J4REX2-F1
#
_cell.length_a   1.000
_cell.length_b   1.000
_cell.length_c   1.000
_cell.angle_alpha   90.00
_cell.angle_beta   90.00
_cell.angle_gamma   90.00
#
_symmetry.space_group_name_H-M   'P 1'
#
loop_
_entity.id
_entity.type
_entity.pdbx_description
1 polymer ?
#
loop_
_entity_poly.entity_id
_entity_poly.type
_entity_poly.pdbx_seq_one_letter_code
_entity_poly.pdbx_strand_id
1 'polypeptide(L)'
;NVYKRQVQSPQLFGQMQLNGVDIDGNFMPFDMQPSQLAMNFTGTRSTLQGTVNTRQGQIALSGNADWTQIDNWRAQIAAKGSRVRITVPPMVRLDVSPDVVFTATPSLFNLDGSVDVPWARIVVNEVPESAVGVSSDEVMLDKNLQPIKQQSAGIPINSNLTIHVGNNVRLDAFGLKARLTGDLKVAQDKQGLGLNGQINIPEGRFHAYGQDLIVRKGELLFSGPPDQPLLNIEAIRNPDATEDDVIAGVRVTGSADQPKAEIFSDPAMSQQEALSYLLRGQGLGSGQSDSAAMTSMLIGMGVAQSGQVVGKIGETFGVSNLALDTEGVGDSSQVVVSGYVLPGLQVKYGVGIFDSLATLTLRYRLMPKLYMEAVSGVDQALDLLYQFEF
;
A
#
# COMPACT_ATOMS: atom_id res chain seq x y z
N ASN A 1 -62.33 24.58 -0.45
CA ASN A 1 -61.47 24.65 0.74
C ASN A 1 -61.06 23.25 1.18
N VAL A 2 -59.97 22.73 0.61
CA VAL A 2 -59.36 21.47 1.07
C VAL A 2 -58.36 21.86 2.15
N TYR A 3 -58.69 21.58 3.41
CA TYR A 3 -57.76 21.74 4.53
C TYR A 3 -56.61 20.73 4.35
N LYS A 4 -55.49 21.17 3.77
CA LYS A 4 -54.19 20.52 4.00
C LYS A 4 -53.83 20.76 5.47
N ARG A 5 -54.26 19.85 6.36
CA ARG A 5 -53.63 19.75 7.69
C ARG A 5 -52.19 19.30 7.43
N GLN A 6 -51.26 20.26 7.35
CA GLN A 6 -49.86 19.99 7.58
C GLN A 6 -49.76 19.36 8.97
N VAL A 7 -49.31 18.11 9.05
CA VAL A 7 -48.97 17.48 10.32
C VAL A 7 -47.75 18.24 10.85
N GLN A 8 -47.97 19.26 11.67
CA GLN A 8 -46.92 20.20 12.08
C GLN A 8 -45.84 19.57 12.95
N SER A 9 -46.04 18.35 13.49
CA SER A 9 -45.01 17.54 14.15
C SER A 9 -45.52 16.10 14.30
N PRO A 10 -45.01 15.11 13.54
CA PRO A 10 -45.40 13.72 13.74
C PRO A 10 -44.94 13.22 15.11
N GLN A 11 -45.89 12.71 15.90
CA GLN A 11 -45.59 12.04 17.17
C GLN A 11 -45.57 10.52 16.95
N LEU A 12 -44.52 9.88 17.44
CA LEU A 12 -44.35 8.43 17.39
C LEU A 12 -44.12 7.91 18.82
N PHE A 13 -44.88 6.89 19.20
CA PHE A 13 -44.75 6.24 20.51
C PHE A 13 -44.64 4.74 20.32
N GLY A 14 -43.77 4.12 21.11
CA GLY A 14 -43.60 2.67 21.12
C GLY A 14 -42.15 2.23 20.97
N GLN A 15 -41.96 0.95 20.74
CA GLN A 15 -40.65 0.32 20.59
C GLN A 15 -40.59 -0.37 19.23
N MET A 16 -39.47 -0.23 18.54
CA MET A 16 -39.16 -0.97 17.33
C MET A 16 -37.91 -1.80 17.60
N GLN A 17 -38.06 -3.12 17.52
CA GLN A 17 -36.96 -4.07 17.61
C GLN A 17 -36.76 -4.70 16.23
N LEU A 18 -35.56 -4.56 15.69
CA LEU A 18 -35.15 -5.21 14.46
C LEU A 18 -34.14 -6.30 14.82
N ASN A 19 -34.50 -7.56 14.55
CA ASN A 19 -33.67 -8.72 14.84
C ASN A 19 -33.25 -9.38 13.54
N GLY A 20 -31.96 -9.73 13.44
CA GLY A 20 -31.41 -10.33 12.22
C GLY A 20 -31.36 -9.37 11.05
N VAL A 21 -31.21 -8.07 11.33
CA VAL A 21 -30.97 -7.08 10.27
C VAL A 21 -29.68 -7.44 9.58
N ASP A 22 -29.75 -7.51 8.27
CA ASP A 22 -28.60 -7.67 7.40
C ASP A 22 -28.77 -6.67 6.26
N ILE A 23 -27.76 -5.83 6.08
CA ILE A 23 -27.74 -4.83 5.02
C ILE A 23 -26.57 -5.22 4.13
N ASP A 24 -26.84 -5.37 2.85
CA ASP A 24 -25.82 -5.54 1.83
C ASP A 24 -25.96 -4.37 0.86
N GLY A 25 -24.86 -3.66 0.63
CA GLY A 25 -24.86 -2.48 -0.22
C GLY A 25 -23.47 -1.91 -0.43
N ASN A 26 -23.23 -1.41 -1.63
CA ASN A 26 -21.93 -0.86 -2.04
C ASN A 26 -21.43 0.32 -1.17
N PHE A 27 -22.32 0.96 -0.41
CA PHE A 27 -21.96 2.05 0.49
C PHE A 27 -21.38 1.56 1.83
N MET A 28 -21.52 0.28 2.18
CA MET A 28 -20.98 -0.26 3.41
C MET A 28 -19.60 -0.87 3.18
N PRO A 29 -18.56 -0.42 3.91
CA PRO A 29 -17.19 -0.88 3.70
C PRO A 29 -16.90 -2.25 4.36
N PHE A 30 -17.90 -2.89 4.98
CA PHE A 30 -17.80 -4.17 5.67
C PHE A 30 -19.04 -5.03 5.40
N ASP A 31 -18.85 -6.34 5.45
CA ASP A 31 -19.96 -7.29 5.40
C ASP A 31 -20.68 -7.32 6.76
N MET A 32 -21.93 -6.86 6.77
CA MET A 32 -22.81 -6.99 7.92
C MET A 32 -23.19 -8.47 8.09
N GLN A 33 -23.41 -8.87 9.33
CA GLN A 33 -23.98 -10.15 9.72
C GLN A 33 -25.32 -9.88 10.43
N PRO A 34 -26.18 -10.88 10.62
CA PRO A 34 -27.44 -10.71 11.35
C PRO A 34 -27.24 -9.97 12.67
N SER A 35 -27.82 -8.77 12.73
CA SER A 35 -27.59 -7.76 13.76
C SER A 35 -28.87 -7.38 14.48
N GLN A 36 -28.74 -6.69 15.61
CA GLN A 36 -29.87 -6.32 16.46
C GLN A 36 -29.86 -4.82 16.71
N LEU A 37 -30.99 -4.18 16.41
CA LEU A 37 -31.21 -2.76 16.64
C LEU A 37 -32.53 -2.57 17.41
N ALA A 38 -32.50 -1.75 18.44
CA ALA A 38 -33.65 -1.37 19.24
C ALA A 38 -33.80 0.15 19.19
N MET A 39 -35.00 0.62 18.85
CA MET A 39 -35.36 2.03 18.89
C MET A 39 -36.56 2.24 19.80
N ASN A 40 -36.47 3.22 20.69
CA ASN A 40 -37.58 3.61 21.55
C ASN A 40 -38.06 5.00 21.14
N PHE A 41 -39.35 5.18 20.93
CA PHE A 41 -39.98 6.42 20.50
C PHE A 41 -40.85 7.00 21.61
N THR A 42 -40.61 8.26 21.96
CA THR A 42 -41.30 9.00 23.03
C THR A 42 -41.82 10.34 22.50
N GLY A 43 -42.82 10.27 21.61
CA GLY A 43 -43.44 11.43 20.97
C GLY A 43 -42.58 11.96 19.85
N THR A 44 -41.84 13.05 20.11
CA THR A 44 -40.97 13.71 19.12
C THR A 44 -39.48 13.39 19.33
N ARG A 45 -39.19 12.36 20.13
CA ARG A 45 -37.84 11.92 20.46
C ARG A 45 -37.70 10.43 20.25
N SER A 46 -36.47 9.99 20.03
CA SER A 46 -36.12 8.56 20.07
C SER A 46 -34.74 8.29 20.65
N THR A 47 -34.55 7.06 21.11
CA THR A 47 -33.22 6.49 21.40
C THR A 47 -32.97 5.29 20.50
N LEU A 48 -31.70 5.05 20.17
CA LEU A 48 -31.20 3.91 19.42
C LEU A 48 -30.17 3.17 20.27
N GLN A 49 -30.32 1.86 20.40
CA GLN A 49 -29.30 0.97 20.94
C GLN A 49 -29.17 -0.23 20.02
N GLY A 50 -27.95 -0.68 19.75
CA GLY A 50 -27.79 -1.83 18.86
C GLY A 50 -26.38 -2.38 18.82
N THR A 51 -26.26 -3.54 18.21
CA THR A 51 -24.97 -4.15 17.88
C THR A 51 -25.01 -4.59 16.43
N VAL A 52 -24.07 -4.09 15.66
CA VAL A 52 -23.80 -4.52 14.29
C VAL A 52 -22.70 -5.58 14.35
N ASN A 53 -23.08 -6.79 14.00
CA ASN A 53 -22.16 -7.91 13.85
C ASN A 53 -21.54 -7.83 12.46
N THR A 54 -20.26 -8.16 12.36
CA THR A 54 -19.55 -8.24 11.07
C THR A 54 -18.82 -9.57 10.99
N ARG A 55 -18.26 -9.92 9.83
CA ARG A 55 -17.43 -11.14 9.71
C ARG A 55 -16.28 -11.19 10.71
N GLN A 56 -15.75 -10.03 11.11
CA GLN A 56 -14.72 -9.93 12.12
C GLN A 56 -14.92 -8.67 12.93
N GLY A 57 -15.17 -8.81 14.23
CA GLY A 57 -15.44 -7.70 15.12
C GLY A 57 -16.91 -7.31 15.16
N GLN A 58 -17.23 -6.38 16.06
CA GLN A 58 -18.59 -5.88 16.27
C GLN A 58 -18.56 -4.37 16.48
N ILE A 59 -19.67 -3.70 16.19
CA ILE A 59 -19.87 -2.27 16.42
C ILE A 59 -21.07 -2.11 17.35
N ALA A 60 -20.85 -1.54 18.53
CA ALA A 60 -21.92 -1.08 19.39
C ALA A 60 -22.41 0.29 18.91
N LEU A 61 -23.72 0.41 18.72
CA LEU A 61 -24.39 1.66 18.35
C LEU A 61 -25.22 2.17 19.52
N SER A 62 -25.09 3.46 19.81
CA SER A 62 -25.99 4.17 20.71
C SER A 62 -26.33 5.53 20.12
N GLY A 63 -27.55 6.01 20.32
CA GLY A 63 -27.94 7.28 19.73
C GLY A 63 -29.26 7.80 20.23
N ASN A 64 -29.57 9.02 19.79
CA ASN A 64 -30.79 9.72 20.09
C ASN A 64 -31.15 10.66 18.95
N ALA A 65 -32.44 10.94 18.81
CA ALA A 65 -32.92 11.95 17.88
C ALA A 65 -34.07 12.75 18.50
N ASP A 66 -34.16 14.02 18.12
CA ASP A 66 -35.18 14.98 18.54
C ASP A 66 -35.67 15.74 17.29
N TRP A 67 -36.95 15.60 16.97
CA TRP A 67 -37.65 16.33 15.91
C TRP A 67 -38.85 17.11 16.45
N THR A 68 -38.74 17.59 17.70
CA THR A 68 -39.72 18.54 18.29
C THR A 68 -40.00 19.73 17.38
N GLN A 69 -38.98 20.18 16.64
CA GLN A 69 -39.09 21.12 15.53
C GLN A 69 -38.67 20.41 14.25
N ILE A 70 -39.60 20.09 13.37
CA ILE A 70 -39.33 19.29 12.16
C ILE A 70 -38.33 19.96 11.21
N ASP A 71 -38.32 21.30 11.17
CA ASP A 71 -37.38 22.07 10.35
C ASP A 71 -36.00 22.25 11.02
N ASN A 72 -35.84 21.76 12.25
CA ASN A 72 -34.62 21.88 13.07
C ASN A 72 -34.37 20.60 13.89
N TRP A 73 -34.56 19.46 13.25
CA TRP A 73 -34.33 18.16 13.88
C TRP A 73 -32.84 17.97 14.18
N ARG A 74 -32.54 17.17 15.20
CA ARG A 74 -31.17 16.77 15.56
C ARG A 74 -31.13 15.28 15.79
N ALA A 75 -30.10 14.62 15.28
CA ALA A 75 -29.80 13.24 15.59
C ALA A 75 -28.32 13.08 15.93
N GLN A 76 -28.03 12.15 16.82
CA GLN A 76 -26.68 11.77 17.17
C GLN A 76 -26.60 10.25 17.29
N ILE A 77 -25.54 9.67 16.73
CA ILE A 77 -25.22 8.25 16.83
C ILE A 77 -23.75 8.12 17.18
N ALA A 78 -23.45 7.48 18.30
CA ALA A 78 -22.11 7.00 18.63
C ALA A 78 -21.94 5.56 18.15
N ALA A 79 -20.79 5.28 17.55
CA ALA A 79 -20.40 3.97 17.08
C ALA A 79 -19.03 3.61 17.67
N LYS A 80 -19.01 2.54 18.47
CA LYS A 80 -17.79 2.01 19.07
C LYS A 80 -17.57 0.57 18.63
N GLY A 81 -16.48 0.32 17.93
CA GLY A 81 -16.16 -0.98 17.39
C GLY A 81 -14.79 -1.48 17.78
N SER A 82 -14.58 -2.79 17.62
CA SER A 82 -13.27 -3.40 17.83
C SER A 82 -12.93 -4.35 16.69
N ARG A 83 -11.80 -4.09 16.02
CA ARG A 83 -11.22 -4.92 14.95
C ARG A 83 -12.17 -5.28 13.80
N VAL A 84 -13.02 -4.33 13.42
CA VAL A 84 -13.93 -4.46 12.28
C VAL A 84 -13.14 -4.55 10.99
N ARG A 85 -13.32 -5.64 10.24
CA ARG A 85 -12.62 -5.81 8.97
C ARG A 85 -13.33 -5.05 7.85
N ILE A 86 -12.60 -4.13 7.22
CA ILE A 86 -12.96 -3.40 6.02
C ILE A 86 -12.13 -3.94 4.86
N THR A 87 -12.79 -4.18 3.73
CA THR A 87 -12.15 -4.63 2.50
C THR A 87 -12.60 -3.74 1.35
N VAL A 88 -11.63 -3.11 0.69
CA VAL A 88 -11.85 -2.28 -0.51
C VAL A 88 -11.05 -2.93 -1.64
N PRO A 89 -11.64 -3.93 -2.36
CA PRO A 89 -10.96 -4.57 -3.46
C PRO A 89 -10.68 -3.59 -4.60
N PRO A 90 -9.57 -3.78 -5.36
CA PRO A 90 -8.58 -4.84 -5.19
C PRO A 90 -7.45 -4.49 -4.19
N MET A 91 -7.42 -3.27 -3.65
CA MET A 91 -6.20 -2.67 -3.11
C MET A 91 -6.03 -2.80 -1.59
N VAL A 92 -7.10 -2.69 -0.81
CA VAL A 92 -6.97 -2.42 0.64
C VAL A 92 -7.76 -3.43 1.47
N ARG A 93 -7.11 -3.96 2.52
CA ARG A 93 -7.75 -4.67 3.62
C ARG A 93 -7.25 -4.12 4.95
N LEU A 94 -8.14 -3.79 5.86
CA LEU A 94 -7.80 -3.20 7.15
C LEU A 94 -8.75 -3.64 8.27
N ASP A 95 -8.22 -3.77 9.48
CA ASP A 95 -9.00 -3.94 10.70
C ASP A 95 -9.03 -2.59 11.40
N VAL A 96 -10.23 -2.11 11.75
CA VAL A 96 -10.42 -0.83 12.44
C VAL A 96 -11.16 -0.98 13.76
N SER A 97 -10.78 -0.17 14.73
CA SER A 97 -11.52 0.02 15.97
C SER A 97 -11.99 1.47 16.04
N PRO A 98 -13.20 1.79 15.54
CA PRO A 98 -13.73 3.14 15.59
C PRO A 98 -14.26 3.47 16.98
N ASP A 99 -14.08 4.71 17.42
CA ASP A 99 -14.80 5.37 18.49
C ASP A 99 -15.23 6.74 17.96
N VAL A 100 -16.40 6.77 17.29
CA VAL A 100 -16.85 7.92 16.50
C VAL A 100 -18.26 8.31 16.86
N VAL A 101 -18.55 9.60 16.70
CA VAL A 101 -19.86 10.21 16.93
C VAL A 101 -20.26 10.94 15.66
N PHE A 102 -21.39 10.51 15.10
CA PHE A 102 -22.04 11.16 13.98
C PHE A 102 -23.18 12.04 14.51
N THR A 103 -23.18 13.31 14.14
CA THR A 103 -24.29 14.24 14.43
C THR A 103 -24.90 14.73 13.12
N ALA A 104 -26.22 14.80 13.08
CA ALA A 104 -26.96 15.17 11.89
C ALA A 104 -28.03 16.22 12.19
N THR A 105 -28.14 17.18 11.28
CA THR A 105 -29.12 18.28 11.26
C THR A 105 -29.59 18.50 9.83
N PRO A 106 -30.69 19.25 9.59
CA PRO A 106 -31.12 19.60 8.24
C PRO A 106 -30.07 20.31 7.38
N SER A 107 -29.07 20.94 8.01
CA SER A 107 -28.08 21.79 7.33
C SER A 107 -26.66 21.23 7.30
N LEU A 108 -26.34 20.27 8.16
CA LEU A 108 -24.98 19.74 8.30
C LEU A 108 -24.96 18.35 8.94
N PHE A 109 -24.08 17.49 8.43
CA PHE A 109 -23.64 16.25 9.05
C PHE A 109 -22.20 16.42 9.56
N ASN A 110 -21.92 16.02 10.80
CA ASN A 110 -20.56 15.99 11.33
C ASN A 110 -20.21 14.58 11.80
N LEU A 111 -18.99 14.15 11.50
CA LEU A 111 -18.40 12.91 11.99
C LEU A 111 -17.11 13.24 12.76
N ASP A 112 -17.13 13.01 14.07
CA ASP A 112 -16.01 13.29 14.97
C ASP A 112 -15.57 12.03 15.71
N GLY A 113 -14.28 11.91 16.01
CA GLY A 113 -13.79 10.85 16.89
C GLY A 113 -12.42 10.30 16.49
N SER A 114 -12.15 9.06 16.87
CA SER A 114 -10.88 8.39 16.61
C SER A 114 -11.08 7.01 15.99
N VAL A 115 -10.09 6.57 15.21
CA VAL A 115 -10.08 5.25 14.60
C VAL A 115 -8.68 4.66 14.74
N ASP A 116 -8.58 3.54 15.45
CA ASP A 116 -7.34 2.77 15.50
C ASP A 116 -7.29 1.77 14.34
N VAL A 117 -6.15 1.69 13.65
CA VAL A 117 -5.87 0.73 12.58
C VAL A 117 -4.77 -0.23 13.05
N PRO A 118 -5.09 -1.25 13.87
CA PRO A 118 -4.08 -2.19 14.36
C PRO A 118 -3.47 -3.06 13.26
N TRP A 119 -4.16 -3.27 12.14
CA TRP A 119 -3.70 -4.10 11.03
C TRP A 119 -4.22 -3.59 9.70
N ALA A 120 -3.34 -3.56 8.69
CA ALA A 120 -3.76 -3.34 7.31
C ALA A 120 -2.76 -3.95 6.31
N ARG A 121 -3.26 -4.27 5.12
CA ARG A 121 -2.48 -4.64 3.94
C ARG A 121 -2.97 -3.77 2.78
N ILE A 122 -2.06 -2.95 2.28
CA ILE A 122 -2.30 -2.05 1.16
C ILE A 122 -1.44 -2.57 0.01
N VAL A 123 -2.07 -2.97 -1.08
CA VAL A 123 -1.41 -3.50 -2.27
C VAL A 123 -1.83 -2.66 -3.47
N VAL A 124 -0.87 -2.04 -4.13
CA VAL A 124 -1.09 -1.30 -5.38
C VAL A 124 -0.45 -2.10 -6.50
N ASN A 125 -1.28 -2.85 -7.22
CA ASN A 125 -0.85 -3.48 -8.47
C ASN A 125 -0.70 -2.41 -9.55
N GLU A 126 0.19 -2.63 -10.52
CA GLU A 126 0.39 -1.73 -11.65
C GLU A 126 -0.95 -1.29 -12.25
N VAL A 127 -1.16 0.03 -12.28
CA VAL A 127 -2.33 0.63 -12.92
C VAL A 127 -2.19 0.35 -14.42
N PRO A 128 -3.18 -0.27 -15.09
CA PRO A 128 -3.15 -0.40 -16.53
C PRO A 128 -2.95 0.97 -17.18
N GLU A 129 -2.10 1.08 -18.22
CA GLU A 129 -1.86 2.33 -18.96
C GLU A 129 -3.15 2.98 -19.52
N SER A 130 -4.28 2.27 -19.48
CA SER A 130 -5.60 2.74 -19.90
C SER A 130 -6.38 3.51 -18.82
N ALA A 131 -5.79 3.89 -17.69
CA ALA A 131 -6.43 4.81 -16.74
C ALA A 131 -6.38 6.25 -17.26
N VAL A 132 -7.09 6.50 -18.36
CA VAL A 132 -7.50 7.85 -18.73
C VAL A 132 -8.44 8.28 -17.61
N GLY A 133 -7.96 9.13 -16.71
CA GLY A 133 -8.82 9.75 -15.70
C GLY A 133 -10.02 10.34 -16.41
N VAL A 134 -11.22 9.96 -15.99
CA VAL A 134 -12.44 10.63 -16.46
C VAL A 134 -12.23 12.13 -16.25
N SER A 135 -12.20 12.89 -17.34
CA SER A 135 -12.03 14.34 -17.28
C SER A 135 -13.14 14.90 -16.39
N SER A 136 -12.81 15.89 -15.55
CA SER A 136 -13.76 16.61 -14.71
C SER A 136 -14.86 17.35 -15.51
N ASP A 137 -14.79 17.30 -16.83
CA ASP A 137 -15.65 18.03 -17.77
C ASP A 137 -16.82 17.19 -18.32
N GLU A 138 -17.08 16.00 -17.76
CA GLU A 138 -18.21 15.18 -18.18
C GLU A 138 -19.55 15.76 -17.68
N VAL A 139 -20.37 16.27 -18.60
CA VAL A 139 -21.72 16.77 -18.32
C VAL A 139 -22.73 15.68 -18.65
N MET A 140 -23.42 15.16 -17.64
CA MET A 140 -24.54 14.23 -17.86
C MET A 140 -25.69 14.98 -18.54
N LEU A 141 -26.06 14.54 -19.73
CA LEU A 141 -27.18 15.09 -20.47
C LEU A 141 -28.43 14.25 -20.24
N ASP A 142 -29.59 14.90 -20.16
CA ASP A 142 -30.87 14.19 -20.18
C ASP A 142 -31.19 13.70 -21.60
N LYS A 143 -32.35 13.05 -21.75
CA LYS A 143 -32.84 12.54 -23.04
C LYS A 143 -33.04 13.64 -24.11
N ASN A 144 -33.02 14.92 -23.72
CA ASN A 144 -33.17 16.08 -24.58
C ASN A 144 -31.84 16.85 -24.76
N LEU A 145 -30.71 16.20 -24.43
CA LEU A 145 -29.37 16.77 -24.55
C LEU A 145 -29.18 18.05 -23.71
N GLN A 146 -29.95 18.22 -22.63
CA GLN A 146 -29.76 19.32 -21.68
C GLN A 146 -28.89 18.86 -20.51
N PRO A 147 -27.96 19.69 -20.01
CA PRO A 147 -27.22 19.41 -18.79
C PRO A 147 -28.19 19.10 -17.65
N ILE A 148 -28.12 17.87 -17.13
CA ILE A 148 -28.76 17.55 -15.86
C ILE A 148 -27.96 18.32 -14.82
N LYS A 149 -28.54 19.37 -14.21
CA LYS A 149 -27.98 19.91 -12.97
C LYS A 149 -27.97 18.75 -11.98
N GLN A 150 -26.79 18.23 -11.67
CA GLN A 150 -26.63 17.36 -10.51
C GLN A 150 -27.32 18.09 -9.36
N GLN A 151 -28.35 17.49 -8.77
CA GLN A 151 -29.00 18.03 -7.57
C GLN A 151 -27.97 17.95 -6.43
N SER A 152 -27.05 18.91 -6.37
CA SER A 152 -26.19 19.13 -5.22
C SER A 152 -26.99 19.89 -4.17
N ALA A 153 -27.87 19.16 -3.51
CA ALA A 153 -28.31 19.54 -2.18
C ALA A 153 -28.26 18.30 -1.27
N GLY A 154 -27.16 17.54 -1.38
CA GLY A 154 -26.72 16.72 -0.28
C GLY A 154 -26.38 17.64 0.89
N ILE A 155 -26.88 17.32 2.08
CA ILE A 155 -26.48 17.99 3.31
C ILE A 155 -24.95 17.90 3.41
N PRO A 156 -24.21 19.01 3.58
CA PRO A 156 -22.75 18.98 3.64
C PRO A 156 -22.29 18.07 4.78
N ILE A 157 -21.15 17.41 4.57
CA ILE A 157 -20.54 16.51 5.55
C ILE A 157 -19.22 17.12 5.97
N ASN A 158 -19.07 17.36 7.27
CA ASN A 158 -17.78 17.63 7.87
C ASN A 158 -17.27 16.39 8.60
N SER A 159 -15.97 16.16 8.54
CA SER A 159 -15.33 15.09 9.31
C SER A 159 -14.11 15.62 10.04
N ASN A 160 -13.89 15.14 11.26
CA ASN A 160 -12.71 15.46 12.06
C ASN A 160 -12.33 14.20 12.85
N LEU A 161 -11.47 13.42 12.24
CA LEU A 161 -11.07 12.09 12.73
C LEU A 161 -9.59 12.09 13.09
N THR A 162 -9.25 11.43 14.20
CA THR A 162 -7.86 11.06 14.51
C THR A 162 -7.66 9.58 14.18
N ILE A 163 -6.80 9.30 13.23
CA ILE A 163 -6.47 7.95 12.77
C ILE A 163 -5.12 7.55 13.35
N HIS A 164 -5.10 6.48 14.14
CA HIS A 164 -3.88 5.90 14.66
C HIS A 164 -3.47 4.67 13.84
N VAL A 165 -2.31 4.73 13.21
CA VAL A 165 -1.74 3.66 12.39
C VAL A 165 -0.85 2.78 13.28
N GLY A 166 -1.36 1.60 13.61
CA GLY A 166 -0.71 0.68 14.54
C GLY A 166 0.46 -0.11 13.95
N ASN A 167 0.98 -1.04 14.75
CA ASN A 167 2.25 -1.72 14.47
C ASN A 167 2.20 -2.81 13.38
N ASN A 168 1.06 -3.11 12.78
CA ASN A 168 0.95 -4.18 11.77
C ASN A 168 0.25 -3.71 10.48
N VAL A 169 0.57 -2.49 10.06
CA VAL A 169 0.13 -1.90 8.79
C VAL A 169 1.27 -2.05 7.78
N ARG A 170 1.01 -2.70 6.64
CA ARG A 170 2.02 -2.93 5.59
C ARG A 170 1.53 -2.45 4.23
N LEU A 171 2.46 -1.89 3.47
CA LEU A 171 2.31 -1.39 2.11
C LEU A 171 3.17 -2.23 1.16
N ASP A 172 2.60 -2.59 0.02
CA ASP A 172 3.28 -3.18 -1.14
C ASP A 172 2.83 -2.40 -2.38
N ALA A 173 3.65 -1.45 -2.83
CA ALA A 173 3.29 -0.53 -3.90
C ALA A 173 4.53 -0.03 -4.63
N PHE A 174 4.50 -0.06 -5.97
CA PHE A 174 5.54 0.54 -6.82
C PHE A 174 6.98 0.12 -6.45
N GLY A 175 7.17 -1.16 -6.10
CA GLY A 175 8.47 -1.71 -5.67
C GLY A 175 8.82 -1.48 -4.19
N LEU A 176 8.07 -0.65 -3.45
CA LEU A 176 8.23 -0.47 -2.02
C LEU A 176 7.42 -1.51 -1.23
N LYS A 177 8.10 -2.29 -0.40
CA LYS A 177 7.52 -3.12 0.65
C LYS A 177 7.88 -2.57 2.01
N ALA A 178 6.92 -2.03 2.74
CA ALA A 178 7.18 -1.27 3.95
C ALA A 178 6.14 -1.54 5.04
N ARG A 179 6.56 -1.44 6.30
CA ARG A 179 5.65 -1.27 7.43
C ARG A 179 5.43 0.22 7.68
N LEU A 180 4.20 0.59 8.01
CA LEU A 180 3.82 1.96 8.31
C LEU A 180 3.36 2.08 9.77
N THR A 181 3.64 3.20 10.42
CA THR A 181 3.10 3.58 11.72
C THR A 181 2.88 5.09 11.79
N GLY A 182 2.08 5.59 12.73
CA GLY A 182 1.95 7.04 12.96
C GLY A 182 0.53 7.48 13.24
N ASP A 183 0.31 8.79 13.18
CA ASP A 183 -0.94 9.42 13.57
C ASP A 183 -1.32 10.50 12.57
N LEU A 184 -2.58 10.46 12.13
CA LEU A 184 -3.12 11.39 11.15
C LEU A 184 -4.42 12.00 11.66
N LYS A 185 -4.50 13.32 11.64
CA LYS A 185 -5.74 14.07 11.77
C LYS A 185 -6.31 14.31 10.39
N VAL A 186 -7.51 13.78 10.15
CA VAL A 186 -8.26 13.93 8.92
C VAL A 186 -9.38 14.94 9.16
N ALA A 187 -9.33 16.05 8.45
CA ALA A 187 -10.36 17.07 8.47
C ALA A 187 -10.99 17.17 7.08
N GLN A 188 -12.30 17.15 6.98
CA GLN A 188 -13.02 17.36 5.72
C GLN A 188 -14.12 18.39 5.92
N ASP A 189 -14.23 19.34 5.00
CA ASP A 189 -15.29 20.34 4.96
C ASP A 189 -15.69 20.64 3.50
N LYS A 190 -16.31 21.81 3.26
CA LYS A 190 -16.72 22.23 1.91
C LYS A 190 -15.55 22.59 0.99
N GLN A 191 -14.37 22.86 1.55
CA GLN A 191 -13.17 23.27 0.83
C GLN A 191 -12.37 22.06 0.38
N GLY A 192 -12.49 20.93 1.09
CA GLY A 192 -11.95 19.65 0.66
C GLY A 192 -11.50 18.77 1.81
N LEU A 193 -10.69 17.75 1.47
CA LEU A 193 -10.04 16.86 2.42
C LEU A 193 -8.67 17.44 2.80
N GLY A 194 -8.44 17.62 4.09
CA GLY A 194 -7.18 18.01 4.70
C GLY A 194 -6.65 16.91 5.64
N LEU A 195 -5.34 16.74 5.64
CA LEU A 195 -4.64 15.73 6.42
C LEU A 195 -3.43 16.34 7.10
N ASN A 196 -3.32 16.17 8.41
CA ASN A 196 -2.23 16.68 9.24
C ASN A 196 -1.68 15.58 10.13
N GLY A 197 -0.36 15.40 10.18
CA GLY A 197 0.25 14.36 11.00
C GLY A 197 1.45 13.75 10.34
N GLN A 198 1.89 12.60 10.83
CA GLN A 198 3.11 11.95 10.34
C GLN A 198 2.90 10.45 10.19
N ILE A 199 3.35 9.93 9.05
CA ILE A 199 3.54 8.49 8.83
C ILE A 199 5.03 8.19 8.82
N ASN A 200 5.40 7.12 9.51
CA ASN A 200 6.75 6.63 9.62
C ASN A 200 6.87 5.28 8.90
N ILE A 201 8.04 5.05 8.32
CA ILE A 201 8.46 3.78 7.73
C ILE A 201 9.58 3.22 8.61
N PRO A 202 9.26 2.54 9.72
CA PRO A 202 10.26 1.96 10.62
C PRO A 202 11.04 0.80 9.99
N GLU A 203 10.48 0.13 8.98
CA GLU A 203 11.15 -0.93 8.21
C GLU A 203 10.60 -0.93 6.79
N GLY A 204 11.48 -1.08 5.80
CA GLY A 204 11.07 -1.20 4.42
C GLY A 204 12.22 -1.60 3.50
N ARG A 205 11.85 -2.17 2.35
CA ARG A 205 12.76 -2.52 1.27
C ARG A 205 12.16 -2.01 -0.04
N PHE A 206 12.96 -1.32 -0.82
CA PHE A 206 12.57 -0.77 -2.12
C PHE A 206 13.32 -1.52 -3.20
N HIS A 207 12.58 -2.20 -4.07
CA HIS A 207 13.13 -2.98 -5.17
C HIS A 207 12.58 -2.45 -6.50
N ALA A 208 13.42 -1.73 -7.24
CA ALA A 208 13.09 -1.20 -8.56
C ALA A 208 14.37 -0.93 -9.36
N TYR A 209 14.28 -0.94 -10.69
CA TYR A 209 15.41 -0.63 -11.58
C TYR A 209 16.66 -1.48 -11.32
N GLY A 210 16.47 -2.74 -10.90
CA GLY A 210 17.55 -3.65 -10.52
C GLY A 210 18.27 -3.29 -9.22
N GLN A 211 17.77 -2.30 -8.47
CA GLN A 211 18.32 -1.87 -7.20
C GLN A 211 17.50 -2.43 -6.05
N ASP A 212 18.21 -2.77 -4.98
CA ASP A 212 17.61 -3.27 -3.76
C ASP A 212 18.09 -2.45 -2.56
N LEU A 213 17.20 -1.57 -2.10
CA LEU A 213 17.51 -0.57 -1.08
C LEU A 213 16.74 -0.86 0.20
N ILE A 214 17.44 -0.81 1.33
CA ILE A 214 16.89 -0.95 2.67
C ILE A 214 16.58 0.44 3.21
N VAL A 215 15.31 0.69 3.54
CA VAL A 215 14.88 1.95 4.16
C VAL A 215 15.38 2.00 5.60
N ARG A 216 16.25 2.98 5.90
CA ARG A 216 16.75 3.24 7.26
C ARG A 216 15.91 4.26 8.00
N LYS A 217 15.39 5.23 7.24
CA LYS A 217 14.55 6.31 7.75
C LYS A 217 13.48 6.59 6.71
N GLY A 218 12.23 6.70 7.13
CA GLY A 218 11.18 7.20 6.28
C GLY A 218 10.15 7.96 7.09
N GLU A 219 10.03 9.24 6.82
CA GLU A 219 9.05 10.13 7.44
C GLU A 219 8.27 10.81 6.31
N LEU A 220 6.95 10.76 6.42
CA LEU A 220 6.02 11.49 5.56
C LEU A 220 5.22 12.42 6.46
N LEU A 221 5.45 13.72 6.33
CA LEU A 221 4.76 14.75 7.10
C LEU A 221 3.63 15.35 6.25
N PHE A 222 2.41 15.27 6.76
CA PHE A 222 1.23 15.84 6.13
C PHE A 222 0.86 17.17 6.81
N SER A 223 0.58 18.18 5.99
CA SER A 223 0.29 19.54 6.45
C SER A 223 -0.82 20.22 5.65
N GLY A 224 -1.89 19.50 5.34
CA GLY A 224 -3.03 19.99 4.57
C GLY A 224 -3.34 19.06 3.40
N PRO A 225 -2.83 19.30 2.18
CA PRO A 225 -3.15 18.46 1.02
C PRO A 225 -2.74 16.99 1.23
N PRO A 226 -3.66 16.02 1.04
CA PRO A 226 -3.39 14.60 1.30
C PRO A 226 -2.45 13.95 0.29
N ASP A 227 -2.28 14.56 -0.88
CA ASP A 227 -1.45 14.11 -2.00
C ASP A 227 -0.05 14.74 -2.03
N GLN A 228 0.23 15.71 -1.14
CA GLN A 228 1.50 16.44 -1.09
C GLN A 228 2.18 16.37 0.30
N PRO A 229 2.51 15.18 0.82
CA PRO A 229 3.32 15.09 2.02
C PRO A 229 4.75 15.57 1.77
N LEU A 230 5.36 16.14 2.80
CA LEU A 230 6.80 16.36 2.84
C LEU A 230 7.50 15.04 3.14
N LEU A 231 8.39 14.64 2.25
CA LEU A 231 9.17 13.42 2.33
C LEU A 231 10.49 13.68 3.05
N ASN A 232 10.91 12.73 3.87
CA ASN A 232 12.26 12.62 4.41
C ASN A 232 12.60 11.14 4.54
N ILE A 233 13.10 10.56 3.45
CA ILE A 233 13.34 9.13 3.31
C ILE A 233 14.81 8.91 3.02
N GLU A 234 15.43 7.97 3.73
CA GLU A 234 16.79 7.52 3.50
C GLU A 234 16.78 6.00 3.31
N ALA A 235 17.32 5.56 2.19
CA ALA A 235 17.50 4.15 1.90
C ALA A 235 18.95 3.89 1.46
N ILE A 236 19.52 2.79 1.91
CA ILE A 236 20.88 2.37 1.57
C ILE A 236 20.84 1.09 0.76
N ARG A 237 21.82 0.89 -0.12
CA ARG A 237 22.03 -0.42 -0.74
C ARG A 237 22.26 -1.47 0.34
N ASN A 238 21.87 -2.71 0.07
CA ASN A 238 22.19 -3.81 0.98
C ASN A 238 23.72 -3.89 1.18
N PRO A 239 24.24 -3.75 2.42
CA PRO A 239 25.67 -3.84 2.68
C PRO A 239 26.28 -5.17 2.21
N ASP A 240 25.53 -6.27 2.27
CA ASP A 240 25.98 -7.58 1.79
C ASP A 240 26.26 -7.61 0.28
N ALA A 241 25.77 -6.61 -0.47
CA ALA A 241 25.92 -6.46 -1.92
C ALA A 241 26.77 -5.23 -2.30
N THR A 242 27.61 -4.76 -1.38
CA THR A 242 28.51 -3.60 -1.55
C THR A 242 29.93 -3.96 -1.10
N GLU A 243 30.92 -3.64 -1.93
CA GLU A 243 32.33 -3.84 -1.66
C GLU A 243 32.89 -2.75 -0.73
N ASP A 244 34.10 -2.97 -0.21
CA ASP A 244 34.89 -2.00 0.56
C ASP A 244 34.23 -1.47 1.85
N ASP A 245 33.22 -2.18 2.39
CA ASP A 245 32.42 -1.78 3.56
C ASP A 245 31.82 -0.36 3.43
N VAL A 246 31.55 0.08 2.19
CA VAL A 246 30.99 1.40 1.90
C VAL A 246 29.47 1.38 2.02
N ILE A 247 28.91 2.35 2.75
CA ILE A 247 27.47 2.58 2.72
C ILE A 247 27.19 3.54 1.58
N ALA A 248 26.45 3.11 0.56
CA ALA A 248 25.92 3.99 -0.49
C ALA A 248 24.39 4.02 -0.42
N GLY A 249 23.81 5.21 -0.57
CA GLY A 249 22.37 5.38 -0.41
C GLY A 249 21.80 6.58 -1.13
N VAL A 250 20.47 6.65 -1.08
CA VAL A 250 19.68 7.76 -1.59
C VAL A 250 18.88 8.37 -0.44
N ARG A 251 18.87 9.70 -0.41
CA ARG A 251 18.01 10.50 0.45
C ARG A 251 17.02 11.27 -0.40
N VAL A 252 15.74 11.11 -0.12
CA VAL A 252 14.65 11.81 -0.79
C VAL A 252 14.02 12.79 0.20
N THR A 253 14.03 14.06 -0.16
CA THR A 253 13.49 15.17 0.66
C THR A 253 12.58 16.07 -0.15
N GLY A 254 11.76 16.89 0.50
CA GLY A 254 10.88 17.84 -0.18
C GLY A 254 9.47 17.29 -0.41
N SER A 255 8.62 18.05 -1.10
CA SER A 255 7.23 17.68 -1.33
C SER A 255 7.13 16.50 -2.31
N ALA A 256 6.12 15.65 -2.16
CA ALA A 256 5.96 14.45 -2.99
C ALA A 256 5.76 14.73 -4.49
N ASP A 257 5.28 15.92 -4.86
CA ASP A 257 5.14 16.39 -6.25
C ASP A 257 6.45 16.95 -6.83
N GLN A 258 7.37 17.40 -5.97
CA GLN A 258 8.69 17.93 -6.34
C GLN A 258 9.79 17.39 -5.42
N PRO A 259 10.03 16.07 -5.42
CA PRO A 259 11.01 15.47 -4.54
C PRO A 259 12.43 15.83 -5.01
N LYS A 260 13.31 16.11 -4.04
CA LYS A 260 14.76 16.23 -4.25
C LYS A 260 15.42 14.93 -3.80
N ALA A 261 16.04 14.24 -4.75
CA ALA A 261 16.87 13.07 -4.49
C ALA A 261 18.35 13.45 -4.42
N GLU A 262 19.02 13.04 -3.35
CA GLU A 262 20.45 13.21 -3.14
C GLU A 262 21.09 11.84 -2.92
N ILE A 263 22.18 11.56 -3.63
CA ILE A 263 22.96 10.34 -3.46
C ILE A 263 24.07 10.64 -2.47
N PHE A 264 24.29 9.74 -1.51
CA PHE A 264 25.31 9.90 -0.48
C PHE A 264 26.09 8.60 -0.27
N SER A 265 27.23 8.73 0.39
CA SER A 265 28.02 7.61 0.84
C SER A 265 28.65 7.85 2.22
N ASP A 266 29.03 6.76 2.88
CA ASP A 266 29.90 6.76 4.05
C ASP A 266 31.01 5.70 3.84
N PRO A 267 32.29 6.11 3.74
CA PRO A 267 32.82 7.48 3.83
C PRO A 267 32.38 8.39 2.68
N ALA A 268 32.36 9.71 2.92
CA ALA A 268 31.90 10.69 1.94
C ALA A 268 32.81 10.75 0.70
N MET A 269 32.22 10.60 -0.49
CA MET A 269 32.92 10.61 -1.77
C MET A 269 32.23 11.52 -2.80
N SER A 270 32.76 11.58 -4.02
CA SER A 270 32.11 12.31 -5.12
C SER A 270 30.76 11.68 -5.47
N GLN A 271 29.81 12.46 -5.99
CA GLN A 271 28.48 11.93 -6.35
C GLN A 271 28.55 10.82 -7.41
N GLN A 272 29.55 10.87 -8.30
CA GLN A 272 29.78 9.87 -9.33
C GLN A 272 30.25 8.54 -8.71
N GLU A 273 31.17 8.62 -7.75
CA GLU A 273 31.66 7.46 -7.00
C GLU A 273 30.53 6.86 -6.15
N ALA A 274 29.75 7.69 -5.45
CA ALA A 274 28.63 7.23 -4.62
C ALA A 274 27.53 6.59 -5.47
N LEU A 275 27.24 7.14 -6.65
CA LEU A 275 26.31 6.55 -7.61
C LEU A 275 26.83 5.21 -8.14
N SER A 276 28.14 5.09 -8.37
CA SER A 276 28.76 3.84 -8.77
C SER A 276 28.54 2.76 -7.71
N TYR A 277 28.82 3.05 -6.44
CA TYR A 277 28.53 2.12 -5.35
C TYR A 277 27.04 1.83 -5.23
N LEU A 278 26.18 2.84 -5.38
CA LEU A 278 24.73 2.66 -5.29
C LEU A 278 24.20 1.74 -6.39
N LEU A 279 24.68 1.86 -7.63
CA LEU A 279 24.19 1.07 -8.78
C LEU A 279 24.90 -0.28 -8.93
N ARG A 280 26.22 -0.31 -8.73
CA ARG A 280 27.10 -1.46 -9.02
C ARG A 280 27.59 -2.18 -7.77
N GLY A 281 27.53 -1.55 -6.60
CA GLY A 281 28.11 -2.08 -5.37
C GLY A 281 29.62 -1.84 -5.22
N GLN A 282 30.26 -1.11 -6.14
CA GLN A 282 31.71 -0.87 -6.13
C GLN A 282 32.08 0.51 -6.69
N GLY A 283 33.29 0.98 -6.41
CA GLY A 283 33.81 2.27 -6.85
C GLY A 283 34.14 2.39 -8.34
N LEU A 284 34.45 3.60 -8.81
CA LEU A 284 35.01 3.83 -10.14
C LEU A 284 36.51 3.52 -10.09
N GLY A 285 36.87 2.24 -10.13
CA GLY A 285 38.27 1.82 -10.14
C GLY A 285 39.06 2.52 -11.26
N SER A 286 40.26 3.02 -10.95
CA SER A 286 41.12 3.82 -11.84
C SER A 286 41.81 3.03 -12.97
N GLY A 287 41.23 1.91 -13.43
CA GLY A 287 41.92 0.96 -14.32
C GLY A 287 41.08 0.21 -15.36
N GLN A 288 39.77 0.42 -15.47
CA GLN A 288 38.95 -0.22 -16.50
C GLN A 288 38.39 0.83 -17.47
N SER A 289 38.63 0.61 -18.76
CA SER A 289 38.21 1.53 -19.83
C SER A 289 36.73 1.85 -19.73
N ASP A 290 36.39 3.14 -19.64
CA ASP A 290 35.02 3.70 -19.59
C ASP A 290 34.03 3.04 -20.58
N SER A 291 34.53 2.54 -21.71
CA SER A 291 33.73 1.86 -22.73
C SER A 291 33.17 0.51 -22.27
N ALA A 292 33.91 -0.29 -21.51
CA ALA A 292 33.46 -1.61 -21.07
C ALA A 292 32.34 -1.51 -20.02
N ALA A 293 32.47 -0.53 -19.11
CA ALA A 293 31.44 -0.21 -18.12
C ALA A 293 30.14 0.28 -18.80
N MET A 294 30.24 1.15 -19.81
CA MET A 294 29.07 1.63 -20.57
C MET A 294 28.37 0.50 -21.34
N THR A 295 29.13 -0.42 -21.94
CA THR A 295 28.56 -1.58 -22.66
C THR A 295 27.83 -2.53 -21.70
N SER A 296 28.39 -2.78 -20.50
CA SER A 296 27.72 -3.62 -19.49
C SER A 296 26.41 -3.01 -18.98
N MET A 297 26.35 -1.68 -18.82
CA MET A 297 25.11 -0.96 -18.46
C MET A 297 24.04 -1.08 -19.56
N LEU A 298 24.42 -0.90 -20.83
CA LEU A 298 23.49 -1.02 -21.96
C LEU A 298 22.90 -2.43 -22.09
N ILE A 299 23.71 -3.47 -21.86
CA ILE A 299 23.27 -4.86 -21.88
C ILE A 299 22.36 -5.16 -20.68
N GLY A 300 22.73 -4.73 -19.47
CA GLY A 300 21.91 -4.88 -18.27
C GLY A 300 20.53 -4.21 -18.39
N MET A 301 20.48 -3.02 -18.99
CA MET A 301 19.21 -2.33 -19.27
C MET A 301 18.36 -3.05 -20.33
N GLY A 302 18.99 -3.59 -21.38
CA GLY A 302 18.28 -4.35 -22.41
C GLY A 302 17.69 -5.66 -21.88
N VAL A 303 18.42 -6.35 -21.00
CA VAL A 303 17.94 -7.57 -20.32
C VAL A 303 16.80 -7.25 -19.35
N ALA A 304 16.93 -6.18 -18.55
CA ALA A 304 15.90 -5.76 -17.59
C ALA A 304 14.56 -5.40 -18.26
N GLN A 305 14.57 -4.83 -19.48
CA GLN A 305 13.34 -4.56 -20.25
C GLN A 305 12.70 -5.84 -20.82
N SER A 306 13.47 -6.91 -21.04
CA SER A 306 12.98 -8.19 -21.59
C SER A 306 12.50 -9.20 -20.53
N GLY A 307 12.82 -8.96 -19.24
CA GLY A 307 12.53 -9.88 -18.13
C GLY A 307 11.04 -10.19 -17.92
N GLN A 308 10.12 -9.34 -18.40
CA GLN A 308 8.68 -9.60 -18.32
C GLN A 308 8.17 -10.64 -19.35
N VAL A 309 8.95 -10.94 -20.40
CA VAL A 309 8.53 -11.86 -21.48
C VAL A 309 8.98 -13.31 -21.21
N VAL A 310 9.99 -13.52 -20.36
CA VAL A 310 10.66 -14.82 -20.19
C VAL A 310 9.91 -15.78 -19.26
N GLY A 311 9.18 -15.28 -18.25
CA GLY A 311 8.44 -16.12 -17.29
C GLY A 311 7.35 -17.01 -17.92
N LYS A 312 6.73 -16.58 -19.03
CA LYS A 312 5.66 -17.35 -19.72
C LYS A 312 6.18 -18.48 -20.61
N ILE A 313 7.45 -18.43 -21.03
CA ILE A 313 8.04 -19.44 -21.90
C ILE A 313 8.48 -20.66 -21.07
N GLY A 314 9.03 -20.45 -19.87
CA GLY A 314 9.51 -21.54 -18.99
C GLY A 314 8.42 -22.53 -18.55
N GLU A 315 7.22 -22.04 -18.21
CA GLU A 315 6.12 -22.89 -17.73
C GLU A 315 5.61 -23.88 -18.80
N THR A 316 5.70 -23.51 -20.09
CA THR A 316 5.31 -24.38 -21.21
C THR A 316 6.25 -25.59 -21.36
N PHE A 317 7.50 -25.45 -20.89
CA PHE A 317 8.53 -26.49 -20.93
C PHE A 317 8.77 -27.18 -19.57
N GLY A 318 7.89 -26.95 -18.59
CA GLY A 318 7.96 -27.60 -17.27
C GLY A 318 9.03 -27.03 -16.32
N VAL A 319 9.52 -25.81 -16.58
CA VAL A 319 10.48 -25.11 -15.72
C VAL A 319 9.75 -23.99 -15.00
N SER A 320 9.67 -24.06 -13.66
CA SER A 320 9.05 -23.02 -12.84
C SER A 320 10.07 -21.97 -12.40
N ASN A 321 9.57 -20.73 -12.23
CA ASN A 321 10.35 -19.59 -11.76
C ASN A 321 11.61 -19.34 -12.61
N LEU A 322 11.46 -19.38 -13.93
CA LEU A 322 12.54 -19.04 -14.86
C LEU A 322 12.89 -17.55 -14.70
N ALA A 323 14.12 -17.28 -14.30
CA ALA A 323 14.69 -15.95 -14.13
C ALA A 323 15.93 -15.80 -15.00
N LEU A 324 16.14 -14.58 -15.51
CA LEU A 324 17.32 -14.18 -16.24
C LEU A 324 17.95 -13.04 -15.44
N ASP A 325 19.12 -13.32 -14.86
CA ASP A 325 19.85 -12.45 -13.94
C ASP A 325 21.27 -12.20 -14.46
N THR A 326 21.97 -11.28 -13.81
CA THR A 326 23.41 -11.09 -13.97
C THR A 326 24.06 -11.32 -12.61
N GLU A 327 25.02 -12.24 -12.52
CA GLU A 327 25.77 -12.55 -11.29
C GLU A 327 27.27 -12.31 -11.53
N GLY A 328 28.04 -12.05 -10.46
CA GLY A 328 29.48 -11.82 -10.54
C GLY A 328 29.88 -10.39 -10.92
N VAL A 329 31.16 -10.07 -10.71
CA VAL A 329 31.74 -8.72 -10.88
C VAL A 329 33.04 -8.78 -11.70
N GLY A 330 33.32 -7.74 -12.48
CA GLY A 330 34.53 -7.67 -13.31
C GLY A 330 34.61 -8.79 -14.34
N ASP A 331 35.78 -9.42 -14.47
CA ASP A 331 36.01 -10.53 -15.42
C ASP A 331 35.16 -11.77 -15.12
N SER A 332 34.63 -11.89 -13.89
CA SER A 332 33.72 -12.98 -13.47
C SER A 332 32.24 -12.67 -13.71
N SER A 333 31.92 -11.54 -14.35
CA SER A 333 30.53 -11.15 -14.64
C SER A 333 29.91 -12.11 -15.65
N GLN A 334 28.77 -12.69 -15.30
CA GLN A 334 28.06 -13.69 -16.09
C GLN A 334 26.57 -13.35 -16.22
N VAL A 335 26.01 -13.65 -17.38
CA VAL A 335 24.54 -13.72 -17.56
C VAL A 335 24.10 -15.09 -17.10
N VAL A 336 23.18 -15.14 -16.14
CA VAL A 336 22.70 -16.37 -15.53
C VAL A 336 21.23 -16.58 -15.83
N VAL A 337 20.92 -17.74 -16.40
CA VAL A 337 19.55 -18.25 -16.48
C VAL A 337 19.36 -19.21 -15.31
N SER A 338 18.33 -18.99 -14.49
CA SER A 338 18.00 -19.90 -13.39
C SER A 338 16.55 -20.33 -13.39
N GLY A 339 16.27 -21.54 -12.91
CA GLY A 339 14.91 -22.07 -12.81
C GLY A 339 14.84 -23.37 -12.03
N TYR A 340 13.61 -23.78 -11.68
CA TYR A 340 13.34 -25.03 -11.00
C TYR A 340 12.77 -26.05 -11.98
N VAL A 341 13.41 -27.21 -12.08
CA VAL A 341 13.00 -28.30 -12.98
C VAL A 341 12.21 -29.39 -12.23
N LEU A 342 12.42 -29.51 -10.91
CA LEU A 342 11.74 -30.43 -10.01
C LEU A 342 11.56 -29.75 -8.64
N PRO A 343 10.60 -30.18 -7.80
CA PRO A 343 10.46 -29.67 -6.44
C PRO A 343 11.78 -29.80 -5.65
N GLY A 344 12.40 -28.67 -5.33
CA GLY A 344 13.66 -28.61 -4.59
C GLY A 344 14.94 -28.81 -5.41
N LEU A 345 14.86 -28.96 -6.74
CA LEU A 345 16.02 -28.97 -7.64
C LEU A 345 16.06 -27.69 -8.48
N GLN A 346 17.02 -26.82 -8.19
CA GLN A 346 17.31 -25.61 -8.96
C GLN A 346 18.46 -25.88 -9.94
N VAL A 347 18.30 -25.39 -11.16
CA VAL A 347 19.33 -25.37 -12.19
C VAL A 347 19.68 -23.91 -12.47
N LYS A 348 20.97 -23.60 -12.48
CA LYS A 348 21.50 -22.32 -12.94
C LYS A 348 22.50 -22.55 -14.06
N TYR A 349 22.41 -21.77 -15.12
CA TYR A 349 23.36 -21.79 -16.22
C TYR A 349 23.85 -20.36 -16.46
N GLY A 350 25.11 -20.13 -16.15
CA GLY A 350 25.80 -18.85 -16.31
C GLY A 350 26.75 -18.89 -17.50
N VAL A 351 26.82 -17.80 -18.26
CA VAL A 351 27.85 -17.59 -19.28
C VAL A 351 28.56 -16.27 -18.98
N GLY A 352 29.87 -16.35 -18.80
CA GLY A 352 30.72 -15.20 -18.58
C GLY A 352 30.68 -14.22 -19.75
N ILE A 353 30.50 -12.95 -19.45
CA ILE A 353 30.31 -11.87 -20.42
C ILE A 353 31.64 -11.48 -21.06
N PHE A 354 32.75 -11.63 -20.33
CA PHE A 354 34.08 -11.19 -20.75
C PHE A 354 35.03 -12.35 -21.04
N ASP A 355 34.96 -13.44 -20.29
CA ASP A 355 35.80 -14.63 -20.47
C ASP A 355 35.12 -15.75 -21.29
N SER A 356 33.83 -15.62 -21.60
CA SER A 356 32.99 -16.62 -22.30
C SER A 356 32.95 -18.00 -21.63
N LEU A 357 33.25 -18.08 -20.34
CA LEU A 357 33.24 -19.34 -19.59
C LEU A 357 31.82 -19.70 -19.16
N ALA A 358 31.40 -20.93 -19.45
CA ALA A 358 30.09 -21.43 -19.06
C ALA A 358 30.16 -22.15 -17.71
N THR A 359 29.24 -21.83 -16.81
CA THR A 359 29.10 -22.46 -15.50
C THR A 359 27.70 -23.03 -15.34
N LEU A 360 27.60 -24.31 -14.99
CA LEU A 360 26.37 -25.00 -14.64
C LEU A 360 26.35 -25.28 -13.15
N THR A 361 25.33 -24.79 -12.45
CA THR A 361 25.13 -25.06 -11.03
C THR A 361 23.83 -25.82 -10.82
N LEU A 362 23.93 -26.94 -10.11
CA LEU A 362 22.81 -27.77 -9.68
C LEU A 362 22.70 -27.71 -8.17
N ARG A 363 21.59 -27.18 -7.65
CA ARG A 363 21.34 -27.10 -6.21
C ARG A 363 20.12 -27.93 -5.85
N TYR A 364 20.31 -28.95 -5.02
CA TYR A 364 19.24 -29.82 -4.53
C TYR A 364 19.06 -29.69 -3.02
N ARG A 365 17.82 -29.46 -2.59
CA ARG A 365 17.45 -29.41 -1.17
C ARG A 365 17.23 -30.82 -0.64
N LEU A 366 18.14 -31.29 0.21
CA LEU A 366 18.07 -32.62 0.84
C LEU A 366 17.12 -32.63 2.04
N MET A 367 17.19 -31.59 2.88
CA MET A 367 16.33 -31.39 4.07
C MET A 367 16.08 -29.89 4.26
N PRO A 368 15.12 -29.47 5.11
CA PRO A 368 15.05 -28.08 5.53
C PRO A 368 16.42 -27.63 6.05
N LYS A 369 16.96 -26.56 5.48
CA LYS A 369 18.29 -25.98 5.81
C LYS A 369 19.52 -26.76 5.33
N LEU A 370 19.39 -27.93 4.68
CA LEU A 370 20.50 -28.70 4.12
C LEU A 370 20.39 -28.81 2.59
N TYR A 371 21.40 -28.33 1.89
CA TYR A 371 21.46 -28.30 0.43
C TYR A 371 22.73 -28.97 -0.07
N MET A 372 22.63 -29.67 -1.18
CA MET A 372 23.76 -30.17 -1.95
C MET A 372 23.88 -29.33 -3.21
N GLU A 373 25.07 -28.81 -3.47
CA GLU A 373 25.37 -27.99 -4.63
C GLU A 373 26.48 -28.61 -5.44
N ALA A 374 26.25 -28.80 -6.74
CA ALA A 374 27.27 -29.22 -7.69
C ALA A 374 27.49 -28.09 -8.68
N VAL A 375 28.72 -27.61 -8.79
CA VAL A 375 29.12 -26.57 -9.74
C VAL A 375 30.05 -27.18 -10.77
N SER A 376 29.78 -26.92 -12.04
CA SER A 376 30.57 -27.38 -13.18
C SER A 376 30.87 -26.20 -14.09
N GLY A 377 32.13 -25.75 -14.11
CA GLY A 377 32.62 -24.71 -15.02
C GLY A 377 34.06 -25.01 -15.44
N VAL A 378 34.97 -24.08 -15.16
CA VAL A 378 36.43 -24.33 -15.30
C VAL A 378 36.90 -25.38 -14.30
N ASP A 379 36.40 -25.28 -13.06
CA ASP A 379 36.59 -26.27 -12.00
C ASP A 379 35.26 -26.98 -11.71
N GLN A 380 35.37 -28.17 -11.11
CA GLN A 380 34.22 -28.96 -10.66
C GLN A 380 34.25 -29.04 -9.14
N ALA A 381 33.15 -28.64 -8.51
CA ALA A 381 32.99 -28.66 -7.06
C ALA A 381 31.68 -29.34 -6.67
N LEU A 382 31.70 -30.03 -5.53
CA LEU A 382 30.53 -30.61 -4.90
C LEU A 382 30.54 -30.20 -3.43
N ASP A 383 29.58 -29.35 -3.08
CA ASP A 383 29.48 -28.73 -1.77
C ASP A 383 28.21 -29.18 -1.05
N LEU A 384 28.31 -29.24 0.29
CA LEU A 384 27.18 -29.49 1.17
C LEU A 384 26.99 -28.28 2.08
N LEU A 385 25.89 -27.56 1.87
CA LEU A 385 25.58 -26.27 2.49
C LEU A 385 24.53 -26.46 3.59
N TYR A 386 24.83 -26.03 4.81
CA TYR A 386 23.88 -26.01 5.92
C TYR A 386 23.64 -24.59 6.42
N GLN A 387 22.39 -24.13 6.38
CA GLN A 387 22.02 -22.76 6.71
C GLN A 387 21.54 -22.65 8.17
N PHE A 388 22.21 -21.82 8.98
CA PHE A 388 21.78 -21.48 10.33
C PHE A 388 20.87 -20.24 10.29
N GLU A 389 19.76 -20.27 11.02
CA GLU A 389 18.93 -19.09 11.30
C GLU A 389 19.23 -18.66 12.74
N PHE A 390 19.51 -17.38 12.95
CA PHE A 390 19.63 -16.77 14.27
C PHE A 390 18.40 -15.91 14.58
#